data_AF-A0A6P9D2S1-F1
#
_entry.id   AF-A0A6P9D2S1-F1
#
_cell.length_a   1.000
_cell.length_b   1.000
_cell.length_c   1.000
_cell.angle_alpha   90.00
_cell.angle_beta   90.00
_cell.angle_gamma   90.00
#
_symmetry.space_group_name_H-M   'P 1'
#
loop_
_entity.id
_entity.type
_entity.pdbx_description
1 polymer ?
#
loop_
_entity_poly.entity_id
_entity_poly.type
_entity_poly.pdbx_seq_one_letter_code
_entity_poly.pdbx_strand_id
1 'polypeptide(L)'
;MAAKEDLYSQVAPWKSRQSRAGTIKRGSSLEILLSMGFPKARAQKALASTGGRSVQAACDWLFSHVCDPFLDDPLPREYVLYLRPTGPLARKLTDFWQQSKQLCGKNKAHNIFPHITLCQFFMCEDSKVDALCEALQATVTRWRCKFPLPLPLELYTSSNFIGLFVKEDYAEILKKFGADFAVEATAKADVHVEPHKKQLHVTLAYHFQANHLPTLEKLAQSIDVKLGCDWVAAIFSRDIRFANHETLQVIYPYTPQNDDELELVPGDFIFMSPVEQITTSEGWIYGTSFATGCSGLLPENYITKADECGTWVYHGTPCLRTGEALLESNTVIHHIYCSPSLRCVQTAHHILKGLQQENNLKIRVEPGLFEWTKWVPGNSLPAWIPPLDLAAASLSVDTTYRPHLAVNKLGISESYETYISRSFQVTKEILSECKAKGNNILIVAHASSLEACTCQLQGLSPQNSKDFVQMVRKIPYLGFCCCEELGDTGLWQLTDPPILPLTHGPTGGFNWRETLLQE
;
A
#
# COMPACT_ATOMS: atom_id res chain seq x y z
N MET A 1 -51.96 -21.74 11.57
CA MET A 1 -52.64 -20.73 10.72
C MET A 1 -52.16 -19.37 11.24
N ALA A 2 -51.37 -18.57 10.51
CA ALA A 2 -51.69 -17.84 9.27
C ALA A 2 -52.83 -16.81 9.48
N ALA A 3 -52.78 -15.54 9.06
CA ALA A 3 -51.72 -14.62 8.55
C ALA A 3 -52.02 -13.20 9.10
N LYS A 4 -51.24 -12.10 9.00
CA LYS A 4 -50.03 -11.67 8.24
C LYS A 4 -50.18 -10.99 6.86
N GLU A 5 -51.33 -10.39 6.61
CA GLU A 5 -51.67 -9.36 5.60
C GLU A 5 -52.40 -8.23 6.37
N ASP A 6 -52.36 -6.92 6.07
CA ASP A 6 -51.94 -6.16 4.89
C ASP A 6 -51.17 -4.88 5.28
N LEU A 7 -50.19 -4.45 4.47
CA LEU A 7 -49.77 -3.04 4.34
C LEU A 7 -48.84 -2.82 3.12
N TYR A 8 -49.29 -3.25 1.94
CA TYR A 8 -48.73 -2.86 0.64
C TYR A 8 -49.83 -2.23 -0.22
N SER A 9 -49.81 -0.90 -0.42
CA SER A 9 -50.40 -0.23 -1.59
C SER A 9 -50.43 1.31 -1.48
N GLN A 10 -49.29 1.99 -1.62
CA GLN A 10 -49.26 3.30 -2.30
C GLN A 10 -47.98 3.44 -3.13
N VAL A 11 -48.14 3.31 -4.45
CA VAL A 11 -47.10 3.60 -5.45
C VAL A 11 -47.22 5.08 -5.82
N ALA A 12 -46.21 5.88 -5.48
CA ALA A 12 -46.08 7.25 -6.00
C ALA A 12 -45.21 7.25 -7.27
N PRO A 13 -45.61 7.95 -8.36
CA PRO A 13 -44.96 7.80 -9.66
C PRO A 13 -43.61 8.53 -9.74
N TRP A 14 -42.62 7.82 -10.27
CA TRP A 14 -41.25 8.31 -10.49
C TRP A 14 -41.26 9.37 -11.62
N LYS A 15 -41.19 10.66 -11.26
CA LYS A 15 -41.06 11.74 -12.26
C LYS A 15 -39.68 11.68 -12.92
N SER A 16 -39.69 11.52 -14.25
CA SER A 16 -38.54 11.56 -15.15
C SER A 16 -37.55 12.68 -14.80
N ARG A 17 -36.32 12.31 -14.44
CA ARG A 17 -35.16 13.23 -14.48
C ARG A 17 -34.57 13.20 -15.89
N GLN A 18 -34.66 14.33 -16.57
CA GLN A 18 -34.06 14.56 -17.89
C GLN A 18 -32.54 14.35 -17.85
N SER A 19 -31.98 13.91 -18.98
CA SER A 19 -30.54 13.76 -19.15
C SER A 19 -29.80 15.09 -19.01
N ARG A 20 -28.69 15.08 -18.27
CA ARG A 20 -27.63 16.09 -18.41
C ARG A 20 -26.28 15.39 -18.58
N ALA A 21 -25.59 15.75 -19.65
CA ALA A 21 -24.20 15.40 -19.86
C ALA A 21 -23.31 16.23 -18.92
N GLY A 22 -22.27 15.63 -18.38
CA GLY A 22 -21.32 16.30 -17.49
C GLY A 22 -20.44 15.33 -16.73
N THR A 23 -19.21 15.15 -17.21
CA THR A 23 -18.20 14.28 -16.58
C THR A 23 -17.77 14.87 -15.23
N ILE A 24 -18.07 14.18 -14.13
CA ILE A 24 -17.81 14.68 -12.76
C ILE A 24 -16.33 14.48 -12.38
N LYS A 25 -15.64 15.56 -11.99
CA LYS A 25 -14.32 15.51 -11.34
C LYS A 25 -14.48 15.10 -9.86
N ARG A 26 -13.57 14.27 -9.35
CA ARG A 26 -13.51 13.85 -7.93
C ARG A 26 -12.93 14.96 -7.05
N GLY A 27 -13.43 15.11 -5.83
CA GLY A 27 -12.86 15.99 -4.78
C GLY A 27 -11.70 15.34 -4.01
N SER A 28 -11.02 16.14 -3.19
CA SER A 28 -9.83 15.76 -2.42
C SER A 28 -10.14 15.19 -1.03
N SER A 29 -9.20 14.42 -0.46
CA SER A 29 -9.34 13.84 0.89
C SER A 29 -9.56 14.89 1.98
N LEU A 30 -8.97 16.08 1.81
CA LEU A 30 -9.05 17.20 2.73
C LEU A 30 -10.47 17.80 2.82
N GLU A 31 -11.13 18.00 1.68
CA GLU A 31 -12.49 18.58 1.63
C GLU A 31 -13.51 17.72 2.40
N ILE A 32 -13.27 16.42 2.49
CA ILE A 32 -14.12 15.47 3.19
C ILE A 32 -13.98 15.62 4.70
N LEU A 33 -12.76 15.70 5.22
CA LEU A 33 -12.50 15.92 6.65
C LEU A 33 -13.07 17.27 7.12
N LEU A 34 -12.95 18.32 6.29
CA LEU A 34 -13.59 19.60 6.54
C LEU A 34 -15.13 19.47 6.65
N SER A 35 -15.76 18.67 5.78
CA SER A 35 -17.20 18.43 5.81
C SER A 35 -17.68 17.61 7.02
N MET A 36 -16.79 16.84 7.66
CA MET A 36 -17.04 16.16 8.94
C MET A 36 -16.94 17.10 10.15
N GLY A 37 -16.61 18.38 9.93
CA GLY A 37 -16.46 19.39 10.99
C GLY A 37 -15.04 19.48 11.57
N PHE A 38 -14.07 18.73 11.06
CA PHE A 38 -12.68 18.86 11.53
C PHE A 38 -12.06 20.18 11.03
N PRO A 39 -11.38 20.96 11.91
CA PRO A 39 -10.63 22.14 11.50
C PRO A 39 -9.60 21.84 10.41
N LYS A 40 -9.40 22.78 9.48
CA LYS A 40 -8.52 22.59 8.31
C LYS A 40 -7.11 22.15 8.67
N ALA A 41 -6.51 22.78 9.68
CA ALA A 41 -5.16 22.45 10.15
C ALA A 41 -5.09 20.98 10.63
N ARG A 42 -5.98 20.58 11.54
CA ARG A 42 -6.10 19.19 12.02
C ARG A 42 -6.31 18.20 10.87
N ALA A 43 -7.20 18.50 9.92
CA ALA A 43 -7.46 17.65 8.77
C ALA A 43 -6.24 17.46 7.85
N GLN A 44 -5.48 18.52 7.58
CA GLN A 44 -4.25 18.45 6.79
C GLN A 44 -3.18 17.63 7.53
N LYS A 45 -2.97 17.92 8.82
CA LYS A 45 -2.03 17.22 9.70
C LYS A 45 -2.30 15.71 9.77
N ALA A 46 -3.57 15.32 9.88
CA ALA A 46 -3.98 13.91 9.89
C ALA A 46 -3.72 13.19 8.56
N LEU A 47 -3.95 13.85 7.42
CA LEU A 47 -3.62 13.29 6.10
C LEU A 47 -2.10 13.14 5.90
N ALA A 48 -1.32 14.12 6.36
CA ALA A 48 0.14 14.08 6.33
C ALA A 48 0.72 13.01 7.26
N SER A 49 0.20 12.90 8.49
CA SER A 49 0.56 11.85 9.48
C SER A 49 0.19 10.44 9.04
N THR A 50 -0.80 10.27 8.16
CA THR A 50 -1.20 8.95 7.64
C THR A 50 -0.66 8.65 6.24
N GLY A 51 -0.07 9.63 5.56
CA GLY A 51 0.52 9.47 4.21
C GLY A 51 -0.52 9.39 3.10
N GLY A 52 -1.64 10.11 3.28
CA GLY A 52 -2.77 10.13 2.34
C GLY A 52 -3.50 8.79 2.16
N ARG A 53 -3.25 7.80 3.03
CA ARG A 53 -3.76 6.41 2.90
C ARG A 53 -5.27 6.35 2.69
N SER A 54 -6.03 7.06 3.53
CA SER A 54 -7.47 7.26 3.38
C SER A 54 -7.97 8.34 4.35
N VAL A 55 -9.18 8.85 4.11
CA VAL A 55 -9.90 9.71 5.06
C VAL A 55 -10.13 8.99 6.39
N GLN A 56 -10.47 7.69 6.37
CA GLN A 56 -10.74 6.93 7.59
C GLN A 56 -9.50 6.88 8.50
N ALA A 57 -8.33 6.56 7.93
CA ALA A 57 -7.09 6.55 8.70
C ALA A 57 -6.79 7.92 9.31
N ALA A 58 -7.09 9.01 8.60
CA ALA A 58 -6.95 10.36 9.13
C ALA A 58 -7.99 10.68 10.23
N CYS A 59 -9.23 10.21 10.12
CA CYS A 59 -10.23 10.32 11.19
C CYS A 59 -9.81 9.53 12.44
N ASP A 60 -9.38 8.28 12.28
CA ASP A 60 -8.93 7.42 13.38
C ASP A 60 -7.73 8.07 14.09
N TRP A 61 -6.76 8.57 13.32
CA TRP A 61 -5.63 9.33 13.85
C TRP A 61 -6.09 10.58 14.64
N LEU A 62 -7.06 11.34 14.14
CA LEU A 62 -7.63 12.51 14.83
C LEU A 62 -8.34 12.16 16.14
N PHE A 63 -9.03 11.02 16.20
CA PHE A 63 -9.69 10.57 17.42
C PHE A 63 -8.67 10.06 18.44
N SER A 64 -7.66 9.30 18.02
CA SER A 64 -6.59 8.84 18.93
C SER A 64 -5.71 9.99 19.42
N HIS A 65 -5.49 11.03 18.61
CA HIS A 65 -4.70 12.21 18.96
C HIS A 65 -5.51 13.35 19.60
N VAL A 66 -6.77 13.12 20.00
CA VAL A 66 -7.64 14.18 20.57
C VAL A 66 -7.06 14.80 21.86
N CYS A 67 -6.20 14.05 22.56
CA CYS A 67 -5.49 14.47 23.77
C CYS A 67 -4.02 14.89 23.53
N ASP A 68 -3.51 14.88 22.28
CA ASP A 68 -2.17 15.41 21.96
C ASP A 68 -2.15 16.92 22.21
N PRO A 69 -1.36 17.44 23.18
CA PRO A 69 -1.36 18.86 23.53
C PRO A 69 -0.86 19.76 22.39
N PHE A 70 -0.16 19.21 21.40
CA PHE A 70 0.33 19.91 20.22
C PHE A 70 -0.52 19.62 18.97
N LEU A 71 -1.72 19.05 19.09
CA LEU A 71 -2.57 18.70 17.94
C LEU A 71 -2.85 19.89 17.03
N ASP A 72 -3.17 21.05 17.59
CA ASP A 72 -3.47 22.28 16.83
C ASP A 72 -2.23 23.07 16.38
N ASP A 73 -1.04 22.75 16.89
CA ASP A 73 0.16 23.50 16.57
C ASP A 73 0.56 23.32 15.09
N PRO A 74 0.90 24.40 14.37
CA PRO A 74 1.27 24.38 12.96
C PRO A 74 2.73 23.93 12.75
N LEU A 75 3.09 22.79 13.35
CA LEU A 75 4.42 22.18 13.23
C LEU A 75 4.52 21.43 11.89
N PRO A 76 5.41 21.84 10.96
CA PRO A 76 5.60 21.10 9.72
C PRO A 76 6.23 19.74 9.99
N ARG A 77 5.91 18.74 9.18
CA ARG A 77 6.56 17.42 9.24
C ARG A 77 7.88 17.45 8.47
N GLU A 78 8.81 16.59 8.88
CA GLU A 78 10.11 16.45 8.23
C GLU A 78 10.06 15.32 7.21
N TYR A 79 10.47 15.60 5.97
CA TYR A 79 10.37 14.72 4.81
C TYR A 79 11.75 14.39 4.25
N VAL A 80 11.84 13.25 3.57
CA VAL A 80 13.05 12.79 2.88
C VAL A 80 12.69 11.91 1.68
N LEU A 81 13.47 12.05 0.61
CA LEU A 81 13.38 11.23 -0.60
C LEU A 81 14.43 10.13 -0.59
N TYR A 82 13.98 8.87 -0.64
CA TYR A 82 14.83 7.69 -0.76
C TYR A 82 14.60 6.97 -2.09
N LEU A 83 15.64 6.31 -2.58
CA LEU A 83 15.49 5.18 -3.50
C LEU A 83 15.55 3.89 -2.68
N ARG A 84 14.47 3.12 -2.71
CA ARG A 84 14.42 1.78 -2.12
C ARG A 84 14.79 0.74 -3.18
N PRO A 85 15.72 -0.19 -2.89
CA PRO A 85 15.94 -1.35 -3.74
C PRO A 85 14.71 -2.27 -3.66
N THR A 86 14.36 -2.89 -4.78
CA THR A 86 13.29 -3.90 -4.86
C THR A 86 13.74 -5.11 -5.69
N GLY A 87 12.95 -6.18 -5.68
CA GLY A 87 13.30 -7.44 -6.35
C GLY A 87 14.37 -8.27 -5.60
N PRO A 88 15.14 -9.12 -6.32
CA PRO A 88 16.07 -10.09 -5.71
C PRO A 88 17.15 -9.48 -4.81
N LEU A 89 17.75 -8.34 -5.19
CA LEU A 89 18.75 -7.68 -4.35
C LEU A 89 18.16 -7.19 -3.02
N ALA A 90 16.93 -6.66 -3.04
CA ALA A 90 16.26 -6.21 -1.82
C ALA A 90 16.06 -7.37 -0.81
N ARG A 91 15.74 -8.57 -1.30
CA ARG A 91 15.68 -9.77 -0.45
C ARG A 91 17.03 -10.06 0.18
N LYS A 92 18.14 -9.98 -0.56
CA LYS A 92 19.49 -10.17 -0.01
C LYS A 92 19.91 -9.11 0.99
N LEU A 93 19.46 -7.86 0.80
CA LEU A 93 19.68 -6.79 1.76
C LEU A 93 18.87 -7.03 3.06
N THR A 94 17.64 -7.53 2.96
CA THR A 94 16.82 -7.93 4.12
C THR A 94 17.37 -9.18 4.83
N ASP A 95 17.83 -10.19 4.08
CA ASP A 95 18.50 -11.39 4.61
C ASP A 95 19.73 -10.96 5.45
N PHE A 96 20.59 -10.11 4.87
CA PHE A 96 21.76 -9.55 5.56
C PHE A 96 21.34 -8.83 6.84
N TRP A 97 20.35 -7.94 6.76
CA TRP A 97 19.87 -7.10 7.86
C TRP A 97 19.33 -7.90 9.04
N GLN A 98 18.56 -8.96 8.78
CA GLN A 98 18.05 -9.86 9.81
C GLN A 98 19.20 -10.65 10.45
N GLN A 99 20.12 -11.19 9.65
CA GLN A 99 21.27 -11.96 10.15
C GLN A 99 22.26 -11.09 10.92
N SER A 100 22.53 -9.85 10.50
CA SER A 100 23.39 -8.91 11.23
C SER A 100 22.77 -8.51 12.57
N LYS A 101 21.45 -8.28 12.62
CA LYS A 101 20.72 -7.98 13.87
C LYS A 101 20.72 -9.18 14.83
N GLN A 102 20.62 -10.40 14.31
CA GLN A 102 20.65 -11.64 15.11
C GLN A 102 22.05 -12.00 15.63
N LEU A 103 23.09 -11.91 14.79
CA LEU A 103 24.44 -12.38 15.12
C LEU A 103 25.33 -11.32 15.81
N CYS A 104 25.08 -10.04 15.54
CA CYS A 104 25.92 -8.93 16.02
C CYS A 104 25.14 -7.88 16.84
N GLY A 105 23.85 -8.13 17.10
CA GLY A 105 22.95 -7.20 17.77
C GLY A 105 22.64 -5.96 16.93
N LYS A 106 21.92 -5.01 17.55
CA LYS A 106 21.47 -3.79 16.88
C LYS A 106 22.59 -2.74 16.76
N ASN A 107 23.21 -2.65 15.58
CA ASN A 107 23.99 -1.48 15.14
C ASN A 107 23.09 -0.30 14.67
N LYS A 108 23.67 0.88 14.39
CA LYS A 108 22.93 2.10 13.96
C LYS A 108 22.30 2.01 12.57
N ALA A 109 22.81 1.17 11.65
CA ALA A 109 22.18 0.98 10.34
C ALA A 109 20.76 0.45 10.50
N HIS A 110 20.54 -0.49 11.44
CA HIS A 110 19.24 -1.12 11.67
C HIS A 110 18.07 -0.16 12.04
N ASN A 111 18.31 1.14 12.19
CA ASN A 111 17.23 2.12 12.39
C ASN A 111 16.42 2.42 11.12
N ILE A 112 16.99 2.29 9.92
CA ILE A 112 16.34 2.70 8.65
C ILE A 112 16.63 1.70 7.54
N PHE A 113 15.60 0.98 7.07
CA PHE A 113 15.66 -0.05 6.02
C PHE A 113 16.67 0.25 4.88
N PRO A 114 17.32 -0.74 4.25
CA PRO A 114 18.29 -0.50 3.19
C PRO A 114 17.78 0.43 2.07
N HIS A 115 18.46 1.57 1.85
CA HIS A 115 18.03 2.64 0.95
C HIS A 115 19.22 3.45 0.42
N ILE A 116 19.01 4.27 -0.61
CA ILE A 116 19.91 5.36 -1.02
C ILE A 116 19.24 6.72 -0.74
N THR A 117 19.96 7.61 -0.07
CA THR A 117 19.50 8.97 0.29
C THR A 117 19.73 9.96 -0.84
N LEU A 118 18.65 10.51 -1.42
CA LEU A 118 18.73 11.44 -2.55
C LEU A 118 18.76 12.93 -2.18
N CYS A 119 18.25 13.29 -1.01
CA CYS A 119 18.24 14.66 -0.49
C CYS A 119 18.57 14.67 1.01
N GLN A 120 18.88 15.85 1.55
CA GLN A 120 18.81 16.06 2.99
C GLN A 120 17.35 15.98 3.47
N PHE A 121 17.12 15.82 4.76
CA PHE A 121 15.80 16.05 5.34
C PHE A 121 15.35 17.49 5.08
N PHE A 122 14.07 17.69 4.80
CA PHE A 122 13.49 18.99 4.49
C PHE A 122 12.10 19.13 5.10
N MET A 123 11.68 20.36 5.40
CA MET A 123 10.38 20.64 5.99
C MET A 123 9.33 20.88 4.91
N CYS A 124 8.14 20.32 5.09
CA CYS A 124 6.97 20.66 4.29
C CYS A 124 5.76 20.85 5.22
N GLU A 125 5.00 21.91 4.99
CA GLU A 125 3.70 22.10 5.64
C GLU A 125 2.74 20.99 5.21
N ASP A 126 1.85 20.59 6.11
CA ASP A 126 0.81 19.59 5.82
C ASP A 126 -0.15 20.03 4.69
N SER A 127 -0.21 21.34 4.44
CA SER A 127 -0.98 21.97 3.36
C SER A 127 -0.43 21.69 1.95
N LYS A 128 0.87 21.39 1.85
CA LYS A 128 1.65 21.31 0.60
C LYS A 128 1.98 19.86 0.19
N VAL A 129 1.61 18.87 0.99
CA VAL A 129 2.01 17.45 0.84
C VAL A 129 1.49 16.80 -0.45
N ASP A 130 0.25 17.08 -0.86
CA ASP A 130 -0.29 16.57 -2.12
C ASP A 130 0.51 17.08 -3.32
N ALA A 131 0.85 18.37 -3.34
CA ALA A 131 1.67 18.99 -4.39
C ALA A 131 3.12 18.44 -4.40
N LEU A 132 3.68 18.10 -3.24
CA LEU A 132 4.97 17.43 -3.11
C LEU A 132 4.93 15.99 -3.70
N CYS A 133 3.84 15.26 -3.49
CA CYS A 133 3.63 13.94 -4.09
C CYS A 133 3.46 14.02 -5.62
N GLU A 134 2.73 15.03 -6.12
CA GLU A 134 2.61 15.31 -7.55
C GLU A 134 3.95 15.73 -8.19
N ALA A 135 4.81 16.44 -7.46
CA ALA A 135 6.16 16.77 -7.90
C ALA A 135 7.04 15.52 -8.05
N LEU A 136 6.98 14.59 -7.08
CA LEU A 136 7.66 13.30 -7.22
C LEU A 136 7.13 12.51 -8.42
N GLN A 137 5.81 12.37 -8.56
CA GLN A 137 5.20 11.60 -9.65
C GLN A 137 5.56 12.18 -11.03
N ALA A 138 5.56 13.50 -11.18
CA ALA A 138 5.98 14.15 -12.42
C ALA A 138 7.46 13.90 -12.72
N THR A 139 8.32 13.99 -11.70
CA THR A 139 9.77 13.75 -11.85
C THR A 139 10.05 12.30 -12.24
N VAL A 140 9.47 11.33 -11.53
CA VAL A 140 9.58 9.89 -11.86
C VAL A 140 9.08 9.60 -13.28
N THR A 141 7.97 10.22 -13.69
CA THR A 141 7.44 10.07 -15.06
C THR A 141 8.42 10.62 -16.11
N ARG A 142 9.02 11.80 -15.88
CA ARG A 142 10.04 12.42 -16.74
C ARG A 142 11.33 11.59 -16.86
N TRP A 143 11.62 10.77 -15.85
CA TRP A 143 12.86 9.98 -15.74
C TRP A 143 12.71 8.49 -16.06
N ARG A 144 11.50 7.97 -16.28
CA ARG A 144 11.20 6.54 -16.52
C ARG A 144 12.07 5.88 -17.60
N CYS A 145 12.48 6.60 -18.64
CA CYS A 145 13.33 6.11 -19.73
C CYS A 145 14.79 6.58 -19.67
N LYS A 146 15.19 7.28 -18.60
CA LYS A 146 16.54 7.86 -18.40
C LYS A 146 17.28 7.25 -17.20
N PHE A 147 16.57 6.53 -16.35
CA PHE A 147 17.12 5.93 -15.16
C PHE A 147 18.02 4.72 -15.53
N PRO A 148 19.23 4.61 -14.99
CA PRO A 148 20.13 3.53 -15.35
C PRO A 148 19.70 2.20 -14.70
N LEU A 149 19.52 1.18 -15.52
CA LEU A 149 19.21 -0.18 -15.11
C LEU A 149 20.16 -1.16 -15.84
N PRO A 150 20.93 -2.00 -15.12
CA PRO A 150 21.07 -2.06 -13.66
C PRO A 150 21.88 -0.88 -13.09
N LEU A 151 21.67 -0.57 -11.81
CA LEU A 151 22.49 0.37 -11.06
C LEU A 151 23.71 -0.38 -10.47
N PRO A 152 24.96 -0.11 -10.90
CA PRO A 152 26.13 -0.82 -10.40
C PRO A 152 26.51 -0.36 -8.99
N LEU A 153 26.60 -1.33 -8.08
CA LEU A 153 26.99 -1.15 -6.69
C LEU A 153 28.33 -1.83 -6.40
N GLU A 154 29.16 -1.18 -5.59
CA GLU A 154 30.47 -1.68 -5.15
C GLU A 154 30.53 -1.76 -3.62
N LEU A 155 30.90 -2.93 -3.08
CA LEU A 155 31.03 -3.11 -1.64
C LEU A 155 32.29 -2.41 -1.12
N TYR A 156 32.11 -1.57 -0.11
CA TYR A 156 33.16 -0.93 0.66
C TYR A 156 33.05 -1.34 2.13
N THR A 157 34.17 -1.73 2.72
CA THR A 157 34.28 -2.06 4.14
C THR A 157 35.39 -1.25 4.79
N SER A 158 35.20 -0.93 6.07
CA SER A 158 36.13 -0.17 6.90
C SER A 158 35.85 -0.46 8.37
N SER A 159 36.76 -0.04 9.26
CA SER A 159 36.71 -0.38 10.69
C SER A 159 35.43 0.04 11.45
N ASN A 160 34.62 0.95 10.90
CA ASN A 160 33.37 1.43 11.52
C ASN A 160 32.22 1.65 10.52
N PHE A 161 32.39 1.28 9.24
CA PHE A 161 31.37 1.47 8.20
C PHE A 161 31.48 0.40 7.12
N ILE A 162 30.33 -0.18 6.76
CA ILE A 162 30.14 -1.12 5.66
C ILE A 162 28.95 -0.63 4.82
N GLY A 163 29.12 -0.53 3.51
CA GLY A 163 28.08 -0.07 2.60
C GLY A 163 28.34 -0.42 1.13
N LEU A 164 27.29 -0.30 0.32
CA LEU A 164 27.33 -0.50 -1.12
C LEU A 164 27.29 0.86 -1.82
N PHE A 165 28.39 1.29 -2.41
CA PHE A 165 28.49 2.58 -3.09
C PHE A 165 28.03 2.47 -4.55
N VAL A 166 27.33 3.50 -5.03
CA VAL A 166 27.00 3.64 -6.45
C VAL A 166 28.25 4.12 -7.20
N LYS A 167 28.54 3.52 -8.37
CA LYS A 167 29.62 4.01 -9.25
C LYS A 167 29.44 5.48 -9.62
N GLU A 168 30.53 6.22 -9.70
CA GLU A 168 30.52 7.68 -9.84
C GLU A 168 29.70 8.19 -11.04
N ASP A 169 29.91 7.62 -12.24
CA ASP A 169 29.14 7.96 -13.45
C ASP A 169 27.61 7.85 -13.25
N TYR A 170 27.19 6.86 -12.48
CA TYR A 170 25.79 6.56 -12.19
C TYR A 170 25.27 7.40 -11.02
N ALA A 171 26.12 7.70 -10.04
CA ALA A 171 25.81 8.55 -8.91
C ALA A 171 25.47 9.98 -9.38
N GLU A 172 26.18 10.52 -10.37
CA GLU A 172 25.84 11.83 -10.96
C GLU A 172 24.47 11.85 -11.65
N ILE A 173 24.06 10.76 -12.30
CA ILE A 173 22.72 10.62 -12.88
C ILE A 173 21.65 10.65 -11.79
N LEU A 174 21.87 9.96 -10.66
CA LEU A 174 20.96 9.95 -9.52
C LEU A 174 20.91 11.30 -8.77
N LYS A 175 22.05 11.96 -8.59
CA LYS A 175 22.12 13.33 -8.04
C LYS A 175 21.34 14.30 -8.91
N LYS A 176 21.43 14.16 -10.24
CA LYS A 176 20.65 14.95 -11.20
C LYS A 176 19.14 14.67 -11.08
N PHE A 177 18.71 13.42 -10.87
CA PHE A 177 17.32 13.10 -10.55
C PHE A 177 16.85 13.78 -9.24
N GLY A 178 17.68 13.77 -8.19
CA GLY A 178 17.40 14.48 -6.93
C GLY A 178 17.31 16.01 -7.09
N ALA A 179 18.16 16.61 -7.92
CA ALA A 179 18.10 18.03 -8.26
C ALA A 179 16.86 18.39 -9.11
N ASP A 180 16.52 17.54 -10.09
CA ASP A 180 15.30 17.64 -10.89
C ASP A 180 14.04 17.59 -10.01
N PHE A 181 14.02 16.73 -8.98
CA PHE A 181 12.96 16.68 -7.98
C PHE A 181 12.92 17.94 -7.12
N ALA A 182 14.07 18.46 -6.67
CA ALA A 182 14.14 19.67 -5.85
C ALA A 182 13.56 20.91 -6.59
N VAL A 183 13.86 21.05 -7.88
CA VAL A 183 13.28 22.09 -8.74
C VAL A 183 11.77 21.91 -8.88
N GLU A 184 11.28 20.69 -9.12
CA GLU A 184 9.86 20.40 -9.25
C GLU A 184 9.09 20.62 -7.92
N ALA A 185 9.69 20.25 -6.79
CA ALA A 185 9.15 20.45 -5.44
C ALA A 185 9.07 21.94 -5.08
N THR A 186 10.10 22.72 -5.42
CA THR A 186 10.06 24.19 -5.27
C THR A 186 8.96 24.78 -6.16
N ALA A 187 8.85 24.34 -7.41
CA ALA A 187 7.88 24.88 -8.37
C ALA A 187 6.40 24.55 -8.06
N LYS A 188 6.11 23.39 -7.47
CA LYS A 188 4.73 22.94 -7.17
C LYS A 188 4.31 23.11 -5.73
N ALA A 189 5.20 22.82 -4.80
CA ALA A 189 4.91 22.79 -3.37
C ALA A 189 5.48 24.00 -2.62
N ASP A 190 6.34 24.83 -3.25
CA ASP A 190 7.08 25.89 -2.56
C ASP A 190 7.83 25.33 -1.33
N VAL A 191 8.61 24.29 -1.60
CA VAL A 191 9.43 23.55 -0.62
C VAL A 191 10.88 23.54 -1.11
N HIS A 192 11.79 24.01 -0.25
CA HIS A 192 13.22 23.93 -0.52
C HIS A 192 13.77 22.54 -0.17
N VAL A 193 14.26 21.82 -1.17
CA VAL A 193 14.89 20.50 -1.01
C VAL A 193 16.37 20.63 -1.38
N GLU A 194 17.28 20.25 -0.47
CA GLU A 194 18.71 20.15 -0.81
C GLU A 194 19.07 18.77 -1.35
N PRO A 195 19.50 18.61 -2.62
CA PRO A 195 19.97 17.34 -3.16
C PRO A 195 21.22 16.84 -2.45
N HIS A 196 21.39 15.53 -2.34
CA HIS A 196 22.52 14.93 -1.62
C HIS A 196 23.82 15.10 -2.41
N LYS A 197 24.82 15.77 -1.81
CA LYS A 197 26.08 16.15 -2.49
C LYS A 197 27.19 15.09 -2.39
N LYS A 198 27.15 14.24 -1.35
CA LYS A 198 28.16 13.18 -1.13
C LYS A 198 27.96 11.98 -2.07
N GLN A 199 28.89 11.03 -2.04
CA GLN A 199 28.76 9.79 -2.80
C GLN A 199 27.56 8.96 -2.31
N LEU A 200 26.70 8.56 -3.25
CA LEU A 200 25.48 7.80 -2.96
C LEU A 200 25.82 6.34 -2.63
N HIS A 201 25.17 5.82 -1.59
CA HIS A 201 25.43 4.48 -1.08
C HIS A 201 24.19 3.90 -0.37
N VAL A 202 24.15 2.57 -0.27
CA VAL A 202 23.30 1.84 0.67
C VAL A 202 24.14 1.52 1.91
N THR A 203 23.72 2.03 3.07
CA THR A 203 24.37 1.72 4.35
C THR A 203 23.96 0.33 4.82
N LEU A 204 24.93 -0.54 5.09
CA LEU A 204 24.69 -1.89 5.61
C LEU A 204 24.94 -1.99 7.12
N ALA A 205 26.06 -1.45 7.59
CA ALA A 205 26.39 -1.39 9.02
C ALA A 205 27.29 -0.20 9.34
N TYR A 206 27.01 0.50 10.44
CA TYR A 206 27.90 1.52 11.01
C TYR A 206 27.67 1.68 12.51
N HIS A 207 28.65 2.24 13.25
CA HIS A 207 28.68 2.26 14.72
C HIS A 207 28.41 0.88 15.33
N PHE A 208 29.18 -0.12 14.90
CA PHE A 208 29.20 -1.46 15.48
C PHE A 208 30.48 -1.67 16.30
N GLN A 209 30.47 -2.63 17.22
CA GLN A 209 31.68 -3.00 17.99
C GLN A 209 32.73 -3.62 17.06
N ALA A 210 34.01 -3.26 17.22
CA ALA A 210 35.09 -3.72 16.34
C ALA A 210 35.16 -5.25 16.22
N ASN A 211 34.82 -5.98 17.29
CA ASN A 211 34.77 -7.45 17.31
C ASN A 211 33.75 -8.06 16.33
N HIS A 212 32.73 -7.29 15.90
CA HIS A 212 31.70 -7.73 14.96
C HIS A 212 32.11 -7.55 13.49
N LEU A 213 33.18 -6.80 13.21
CA LEU A 213 33.64 -6.51 11.85
C LEU A 213 33.81 -7.77 10.98
N PRO A 214 34.53 -8.83 11.40
CA PRO A 214 34.78 -10.00 10.53
C PRO A 214 33.49 -10.74 10.15
N THR A 215 32.51 -10.79 11.07
CA THR A 215 31.20 -11.40 10.83
C THR A 215 30.39 -10.56 9.85
N LEU A 216 30.34 -9.24 10.05
CA LEU A 216 29.60 -8.32 9.18
C LEU A 216 30.20 -8.23 7.78
N GLU A 217 31.53 -8.24 7.64
CA GLU A 217 32.20 -8.28 6.33
C GLU A 217 31.89 -9.58 5.58
N LYS A 218 31.94 -10.74 6.25
CA LYS A 218 31.59 -12.03 5.66
C LYS A 218 30.13 -12.06 5.19
N LEU A 219 29.20 -11.51 5.98
CA LEU A 219 27.80 -11.37 5.58
C LEU A 219 27.66 -10.42 4.39
N ALA A 220 28.34 -9.27 4.38
CA ALA A 220 28.26 -8.29 3.29
C ALA A 220 28.83 -8.82 1.97
N GLN A 221 29.91 -9.61 2.02
CA GLN A 221 30.49 -10.31 0.86
C GLN A 221 29.56 -11.38 0.26
N SER A 222 28.56 -11.86 1.02
CA SER A 222 27.55 -12.82 0.51
C SER A 222 26.42 -12.16 -0.29
N ILE A 223 26.34 -10.82 -0.28
CA ILE A 223 25.34 -10.07 -1.04
C ILE A 223 25.77 -10.02 -2.51
N ASP A 224 25.11 -10.79 -3.37
CA ASP A 224 25.36 -10.73 -4.81
C ASP A 224 24.72 -9.45 -5.41
N VAL A 225 25.54 -8.40 -5.50
CA VAL A 225 25.19 -7.11 -6.12
C VAL A 225 24.96 -7.19 -7.64
N LYS A 226 25.22 -8.33 -8.29
CA LYS A 226 24.93 -8.53 -9.72
C LYS A 226 23.49 -9.00 -9.96
N LEU A 227 22.77 -9.39 -8.91
CA LEU A 227 21.34 -9.65 -8.99
C LEU A 227 20.61 -8.37 -9.40
N GLY A 228 19.76 -8.47 -10.42
CA GLY A 228 18.96 -7.35 -10.89
C GLY A 228 18.15 -6.70 -9.76
N CYS A 229 18.11 -5.37 -9.76
CA CYS A 229 17.42 -4.57 -8.76
C CYS A 229 16.67 -3.43 -9.46
N ASP A 230 15.35 -3.42 -9.28
CA ASP A 230 14.54 -2.24 -9.58
C ASP A 230 14.62 -1.26 -8.41
N TRP A 231 14.36 0.03 -8.67
CA TRP A 231 14.47 1.08 -7.67
C TRP A 231 13.20 1.92 -7.61
N VAL A 232 12.64 2.05 -6.40
CA VAL A 232 11.43 2.85 -6.16
C VAL A 232 11.81 4.15 -5.46
N ALA A 233 11.56 5.28 -6.12
CA ALA A 233 11.64 6.60 -5.50
C ALA A 233 10.45 6.81 -4.58
N ALA A 234 10.72 7.09 -3.30
CA ALA A 234 9.75 7.05 -2.22
C ALA A 234 9.97 8.21 -1.24
N ILE A 235 8.91 8.99 -0.97
CA ILE A 235 8.91 10.00 0.09
C ILE A 235 8.47 9.35 1.40
N PHE A 236 9.26 9.61 2.44
CA PHE A 236 8.95 9.28 3.82
C PHE A 236 8.86 10.57 4.63
N SER A 237 8.02 10.57 5.68
CA SER A 237 7.99 11.65 6.66
C SER A 237 7.95 11.17 8.10
N ARG A 238 8.55 11.96 8.99
CA ARG A 238 8.51 11.77 10.46
C ARG A 238 8.00 13.04 11.13
N ASP A 239 7.51 12.90 12.36
CA ASP A 239 7.10 14.04 13.18
C ASP A 239 8.37 14.74 13.70
N ILE A 240 8.49 16.05 13.48
CA ILE A 240 9.68 16.82 13.85
C ILE A 240 9.93 16.83 15.35
N ARG A 241 8.87 16.75 16.18
CA ARG A 241 8.97 16.71 17.66
C ARG A 241 9.92 15.60 18.12
N PHE A 242 9.86 14.46 17.43
CA PHE A 242 10.53 13.22 17.84
C PHE A 242 11.78 12.90 17.00
N ALA A 243 12.22 13.80 16.11
CA ALA A 243 13.34 13.58 15.18
C ALA A 243 14.69 13.22 15.87
N ASN A 244 14.85 13.57 17.15
CA ASN A 244 16.03 13.29 17.98
C ASN A 244 15.74 12.32 19.15
N HIS A 245 14.55 11.73 19.22
CA HIS A 245 14.15 10.82 20.31
C HIS A 245 14.57 9.37 20.00
N GLU A 246 14.77 8.55 21.03
CA GLU A 246 14.87 7.10 20.82
C GLU A 246 13.47 6.51 20.58
N THR A 247 13.33 5.68 19.54
CA THR A 247 12.09 4.94 19.27
C THR A 247 12.09 3.61 20.01
N LEU A 248 11.05 3.38 20.80
CA LEU A 248 10.83 2.20 21.62
C LEU A 248 9.49 1.56 21.18
N GLN A 249 9.29 0.27 21.44
CA GLN A 249 8.04 -0.44 21.10
C GLN A 249 7.50 -1.13 22.35
N VAL A 250 6.19 -0.99 22.58
CA VAL A 250 5.48 -1.63 23.69
C VAL A 250 5.37 -3.14 23.45
N ILE A 251 5.83 -3.94 24.42
CA ILE A 251 5.74 -5.40 24.41
C ILE A 251 4.65 -5.95 25.34
N TYR A 252 4.26 -5.21 26.37
CA TYR A 252 3.23 -5.61 27.34
C TYR A 252 2.21 -4.48 27.58
N PRO A 253 0.92 -4.80 27.79
CA PRO A 253 -0.10 -3.79 28.06
C PRO A 253 0.06 -3.21 29.46
N TYR A 254 -0.24 -1.92 29.64
CA TYR A 254 -0.19 -1.26 30.94
C TYR A 254 -1.36 -0.28 31.08
N THR A 255 -2.03 -0.31 32.24
CA THR A 255 -3.13 0.59 32.58
C THR A 255 -2.65 1.55 33.68
N PRO A 256 -2.70 2.88 33.44
CA PRO A 256 -2.30 3.90 34.42
C PRO A 256 -2.97 3.72 35.78
N GLN A 257 -2.18 3.89 36.84
CA GLN A 257 -2.64 3.99 38.23
C GLN A 257 -2.69 5.45 38.69
N ASN A 258 -1.89 6.33 38.09
CA ASN A 258 -1.82 7.77 38.38
C ASN A 258 -2.03 8.61 37.11
N ASP A 259 -2.43 9.87 37.27
CA ASP A 259 -2.75 10.79 36.16
C ASP A 259 -1.52 11.21 35.32
N ASP A 260 -0.30 10.98 35.81
CA ASP A 260 0.97 11.24 35.14
C ASP A 260 1.54 10.03 34.38
N GLU A 261 0.87 8.87 34.43
CA GLU A 261 1.27 7.62 33.77
C GLU A 261 0.60 7.44 32.38
N LEU A 262 1.32 6.82 31.45
CA LEU A 262 0.88 6.60 30.07
C LEU A 262 0.27 5.19 29.89
N GLU A 263 -0.90 5.12 29.25
CA GLU A 263 -1.50 3.84 28.84
C GLU A 263 -0.67 3.19 27.73
N LEU A 264 -0.33 1.91 27.90
CA LEU A 264 0.47 1.17 26.93
C LEU A 264 -0.37 0.09 26.23
N VAL A 265 -0.39 0.16 24.90
CA VAL A 265 -1.01 -0.84 24.02
C VAL A 265 0.09 -1.62 23.29
N PRO A 266 0.13 -2.97 23.38
CA PRO A 266 1.16 -3.78 22.71
C PRO A 266 1.25 -3.50 21.21
N GLY A 267 2.48 -3.27 20.74
CA GLY A 267 2.77 -2.91 19.36
C GLY A 267 2.81 -1.41 19.07
N ASP A 268 2.34 -0.54 19.96
CA ASP A 268 2.54 0.91 19.83
C ASP A 268 4.04 1.28 19.95
N PHE A 269 4.41 2.42 19.38
CA PHE A 269 5.74 2.99 19.49
C PHE A 269 5.76 4.16 20.47
N ILE A 270 6.77 4.21 21.33
CA ILE A 270 7.00 5.30 22.27
C ILE A 270 8.24 6.08 21.83
N PHE A 271 8.15 7.40 21.80
CA PHE A 271 9.29 8.29 21.64
C PHE A 271 9.82 8.72 23.00
N MET A 272 11.09 8.49 23.25
CA MET A 272 11.76 8.83 24.51
C MET A 272 12.82 9.91 24.30
N SER A 273 12.72 11.00 25.07
CA SER A 273 13.71 12.08 25.10
C SER A 273 14.83 11.74 26.10
N PRO A 274 16.10 11.66 25.67
CA PRO A 274 17.22 11.41 26.59
C PRO A 274 17.41 12.50 27.67
N VAL A 275 16.82 13.69 27.48
CA VAL A 275 16.93 14.82 28.41
C VAL A 275 15.93 14.70 29.56
N GLU A 276 14.73 14.17 29.29
CA GLU A 276 13.63 14.09 30.25
C GLU A 276 13.79 12.91 31.23
N GLN A 277 14.64 11.93 30.90
CA GLN A 277 15.02 10.82 31.79
C GLN A 277 15.82 11.27 33.02
N ILE A 278 16.43 12.46 33.01
CA ILE A 278 17.28 12.93 34.13
C ILE A 278 16.45 13.16 35.41
N THR A 279 15.13 13.31 35.26
CA THR A 279 14.19 13.59 36.36
C THR A 279 13.29 12.43 36.74
N THR A 280 13.39 11.25 36.09
CA THR A 280 12.52 10.10 36.38
C THR A 280 13.05 9.20 37.50
N SER A 281 12.13 8.52 38.19
CA SER A 281 12.46 7.51 39.20
C SER A 281 13.01 6.24 38.55
N GLU A 282 13.84 5.49 39.30
CA GLU A 282 14.42 4.22 38.84
C GLU A 282 13.35 3.24 38.34
N GLY A 283 13.54 2.66 37.15
CA GLY A 283 12.60 1.75 36.48
C GLY A 283 11.44 2.41 35.72
N TRP A 284 11.34 3.75 35.74
CA TRP A 284 10.34 4.53 35.01
C TRP A 284 10.98 5.45 33.98
N ILE A 285 10.36 5.51 32.80
CA ILE A 285 10.78 6.39 31.70
C ILE A 285 9.64 7.31 31.31
N TYR A 286 9.96 8.57 31.01
CA TYR A 286 9.02 9.49 30.38
C TYR A 286 9.06 9.32 28.84
N GLY A 287 7.90 9.31 28.18
CA GLY A 287 7.82 9.17 26.73
C GLY A 287 6.45 9.53 26.16
N THR A 288 6.40 9.65 24.83
CA THR A 288 5.19 10.01 24.08
C THR A 288 4.74 8.88 23.16
N SER A 289 3.47 8.49 23.24
CA SER A 289 2.86 7.47 22.37
C SER A 289 2.72 7.96 20.93
N PHE A 290 3.10 7.13 19.96
CA PHE A 290 2.91 7.38 18.53
C PHE A 290 1.45 7.21 18.10
N ALA A 291 0.70 6.29 18.72
CA ALA A 291 -0.71 6.09 18.44
C ALA A 291 -1.62 7.24 18.93
N THR A 292 -1.24 7.93 20.02
CA THR A 292 -2.11 8.93 20.68
C THR A 292 -1.52 10.33 20.80
N GLY A 293 -0.21 10.51 20.61
CA GLY A 293 0.47 11.78 20.85
C GLY A 293 0.51 12.22 22.33
N CYS A 294 0.01 11.39 23.25
CA CYS A 294 0.02 11.66 24.69
C CYS A 294 1.37 11.30 25.31
N SER A 295 1.82 12.09 26.29
CA SER A 295 3.07 11.91 27.01
C SER A 295 2.83 11.58 28.49
N GLY A 296 3.62 10.68 29.06
CA GLY A 296 3.52 10.28 30.47
C GLY A 296 4.66 9.36 30.90
N LEU A 297 4.64 8.97 32.18
CA LEU A 297 5.54 7.96 32.74
C LEU A 297 5.08 6.54 32.38
N LEU A 298 6.02 5.67 32.05
CA LEU A 298 5.75 4.26 31.78
C LEU A 298 6.87 3.35 32.35
N PRO A 299 6.58 2.07 32.67
CA PRO A 299 7.59 1.15 33.18
C PRO A 299 8.61 0.74 32.09
N GLU A 300 9.91 0.82 32.41
CA GLU A 300 10.99 0.51 31.45
C GLU A 300 10.93 -0.96 30.95
N ASN A 301 10.47 -1.89 31.79
CA ASN A 301 10.39 -3.31 31.46
C ASN A 301 9.20 -3.70 30.56
N TYR A 302 8.34 -2.75 30.17
CA TYR A 302 7.17 -2.97 29.31
C TYR A 302 7.42 -2.65 27.82
N ILE A 303 8.65 -2.25 27.49
CA ILE A 303 9.07 -1.81 26.16
C ILE A 303 10.36 -2.50 25.69
N THR A 304 10.71 -2.32 24.42
CA THR A 304 12.00 -2.71 23.84
C THR A 304 12.49 -1.68 22.82
N LYS A 305 13.79 -1.68 22.46
CA LYS A 305 14.33 -0.72 21.46
C LYS A 305 13.84 -1.05 20.05
N ALA A 306 13.11 -0.13 19.46
CA ALA A 306 12.51 -0.26 18.13
C ALA A 306 13.38 0.36 17.03
N ASP A 307 13.07 0.06 15.78
CA ASP A 307 13.74 0.63 14.61
C ASP A 307 13.02 1.94 14.22
N GLU A 308 13.78 3.03 14.07
CA GLU A 308 13.25 4.40 13.90
C GLU A 308 12.23 4.51 12.75
N CYS A 309 12.54 3.87 11.61
CA CYS A 309 11.68 3.84 10.44
C CYS A 309 10.32 3.14 10.65
N GLY A 310 10.12 2.43 11.76
CA GLY A 310 8.82 1.85 12.12
C GLY A 310 7.72 2.90 12.35
N THR A 311 8.11 4.13 12.71
CA THR A 311 7.20 5.28 12.90
C THR A 311 7.08 6.17 11.67
N TRP A 312 7.85 5.88 10.61
CA TRP A 312 7.91 6.74 9.43
C TRP A 312 6.73 6.50 8.49
N VAL A 313 6.20 7.60 7.96
CA VAL A 313 5.00 7.62 7.12
C VAL A 313 5.41 7.57 5.66
N TYR A 314 5.09 6.46 4.98
CA TYR A 314 5.27 6.33 3.52
C TYR A 314 4.09 6.96 2.74
N HIS A 315 4.43 7.82 1.78
CA HIS A 315 3.48 8.53 0.90
C HIS A 315 3.45 7.85 -0.49
N GLY A 316 2.35 7.14 -0.81
CA GLY A 316 2.24 6.33 -2.03
C GLY A 316 0.86 5.65 -2.22
N THR A 317 0.57 5.15 -3.43
CA THR A 317 -0.81 4.79 -3.85
C THR A 317 -1.28 3.37 -3.45
N PRO A 318 -2.59 3.14 -3.15
CA PRO A 318 -3.05 1.88 -2.54
C PRO A 318 -3.01 0.63 -3.43
N CYS A 319 -3.22 0.75 -4.75
CA CYS A 319 -3.20 -0.42 -5.63
C CYS A 319 -1.79 -0.99 -5.84
N LEU A 320 -0.75 -0.16 -5.67
CA LEU A 320 0.62 -0.65 -5.57
C LEU A 320 0.81 -1.45 -4.29
N ARG A 321 0.26 -1.01 -3.14
CA ARG A 321 0.41 -1.70 -1.85
C ARG A 321 -0.06 -3.14 -1.84
N THR A 322 -1.11 -3.51 -2.58
CA THR A 322 -1.52 -4.91 -2.71
C THR A 322 -0.48 -5.76 -3.46
N GLY A 323 0.15 -5.20 -4.51
CA GLY A 323 1.25 -5.87 -5.21
C GLY A 323 2.55 -5.90 -4.40
N GLU A 324 2.86 -4.81 -3.69
CA GLU A 324 4.01 -4.71 -2.77
C GLU A 324 3.86 -5.72 -1.62
N ALA A 325 2.68 -5.84 -1.01
CA ALA A 325 2.42 -6.81 0.06
C ALA A 325 2.57 -8.26 -0.43
N LEU A 326 2.14 -8.60 -1.65
CA LEU A 326 2.36 -9.92 -2.25
C LEU A 326 3.85 -10.19 -2.53
N LEU A 327 4.62 -9.15 -2.89
CA LEU A 327 6.07 -9.24 -3.09
C LEU A 327 6.81 -9.44 -1.76
N GLU A 328 6.39 -8.70 -0.73
CA GLU A 328 6.91 -8.75 0.65
C GLU A 328 6.60 -10.09 1.32
N SER A 329 5.41 -10.67 1.11
CA SER A 329 5.08 -12.03 1.56
C SER A 329 5.71 -13.15 0.71
N ASN A 330 6.57 -12.81 -0.25
CA ASN A 330 7.24 -13.72 -1.17
C ASN A 330 6.27 -14.61 -1.99
N THR A 331 5.05 -14.14 -2.23
CA THR A 331 4.02 -14.85 -2.98
C THR A 331 4.25 -14.70 -4.48
N VAL A 332 4.93 -15.68 -5.09
CA VAL A 332 5.21 -15.69 -6.54
C VAL A 332 3.94 -15.98 -7.33
N ILE A 333 3.40 -14.97 -8.02
CA ILE A 333 2.30 -15.15 -8.99
C ILE A 333 2.88 -15.61 -10.33
N HIS A 334 2.30 -16.66 -10.92
CA HIS A 334 2.78 -17.26 -12.18
C HIS A 334 1.92 -16.86 -13.37
N HIS A 335 0.59 -16.80 -13.18
CA HIS A 335 -0.37 -16.39 -14.22
C HIS A 335 -1.33 -15.38 -13.63
N ILE A 336 -1.73 -14.38 -14.42
CA ILE A 336 -2.69 -13.36 -14.02
C ILE A 336 -3.80 -13.24 -15.07
N TYR A 337 -5.03 -13.43 -14.61
CA TYR A 337 -6.24 -13.31 -15.41
C TYR A 337 -7.08 -12.16 -14.89
N CYS A 338 -7.80 -11.47 -15.78
CA CYS A 338 -8.74 -10.43 -15.37
C CYS A 338 -10.01 -10.41 -16.21
N SER A 339 -11.07 -9.85 -15.64
CA SER A 339 -12.30 -9.50 -16.36
C SER A 339 -12.01 -8.41 -17.42
N PRO A 340 -12.74 -8.41 -18.56
CA PRO A 340 -12.57 -7.42 -19.64
C PRO A 340 -13.01 -5.99 -19.24
N SER A 341 -13.60 -5.81 -18.07
CA SER A 341 -13.91 -4.47 -17.57
C SER A 341 -12.63 -3.69 -17.30
N LEU A 342 -12.50 -2.48 -17.87
CA LEU A 342 -11.30 -1.63 -17.76
C LEU A 342 -10.80 -1.48 -16.31
N ARG A 343 -11.71 -1.33 -15.35
CA ARG A 343 -11.40 -1.28 -13.91
C ARG A 343 -10.62 -2.50 -13.41
N CYS A 344 -10.92 -3.70 -13.90
CA CYS A 344 -10.24 -4.95 -13.55
C CYS A 344 -8.86 -5.01 -14.20
N VAL A 345 -8.75 -4.64 -15.49
CA VAL A 345 -7.47 -4.58 -16.22
C VAL A 345 -6.50 -3.57 -15.57
N GLN A 346 -7.00 -2.39 -15.20
CA GLN A 346 -6.22 -1.34 -14.53
C GLN A 346 -5.74 -1.81 -13.15
N THR A 347 -6.60 -2.44 -12.35
CA THR A 347 -6.20 -3.02 -11.05
C THR A 347 -5.13 -4.10 -11.24
N ALA A 348 -5.31 -5.02 -12.20
CA ALA A 348 -4.33 -6.06 -12.51
C ALA A 348 -2.96 -5.49 -12.88
N HIS A 349 -2.92 -4.44 -13.71
CA HIS A 349 -1.67 -3.77 -14.08
C HIS A 349 -0.98 -3.09 -12.88
N HIS A 350 -1.73 -2.44 -11.98
CA HIS A 350 -1.13 -1.82 -10.79
C HIS A 350 -0.63 -2.85 -9.76
N ILE A 351 -1.30 -4.00 -9.63
CA ILE A 351 -0.80 -5.11 -8.81
C ILE A 351 0.48 -5.70 -9.42
N LEU A 352 0.54 -5.91 -10.74
CA LEU A 352 1.78 -6.34 -11.41
C LEU A 352 2.94 -5.36 -11.20
N LYS A 353 2.66 -4.05 -11.21
CA LYS A 353 3.66 -3.01 -10.95
C LYS A 353 4.16 -3.03 -9.50
N GLY A 354 3.29 -3.29 -8.51
CA GLY A 354 3.72 -3.52 -7.12
C GLY A 354 4.57 -4.78 -6.97
N LEU A 355 4.25 -5.84 -7.73
CA LEU A 355 5.01 -7.10 -7.82
C LEU A 355 6.33 -7.01 -8.61
N GLN A 356 6.61 -5.88 -9.28
CA GLN A 356 7.68 -5.74 -10.30
C GLN A 356 7.66 -6.83 -11.38
N GLN A 357 6.46 -7.23 -11.82
CA GLN A 357 6.27 -8.23 -12.88
C GLN A 357 5.58 -7.66 -14.13
N GLU A 358 5.41 -6.34 -14.28
CA GLU A 358 4.68 -5.75 -15.42
C GLU A 358 5.34 -5.99 -16.79
N ASN A 359 6.65 -6.27 -16.79
CA ASN A 359 7.42 -6.59 -17.98
C ASN A 359 7.41 -8.10 -18.29
N ASN A 360 7.42 -8.94 -17.25
CA ASN A 360 7.56 -10.41 -17.34
C ASN A 360 6.21 -11.10 -17.53
N LEU A 361 5.19 -10.71 -16.77
CA LEU A 361 3.84 -11.26 -16.82
C LEU A 361 2.95 -10.41 -17.73
N LYS A 362 2.05 -11.08 -18.44
CA LYS A 362 1.03 -10.46 -19.28
C LYS A 362 -0.36 -10.85 -18.81
N ILE A 363 -1.25 -9.86 -18.74
CA ILE A 363 -2.60 -9.96 -18.21
C ILE A 363 -3.49 -10.64 -19.25
N ARG A 364 -4.02 -11.82 -18.89
CA ARG A 364 -4.94 -12.58 -19.73
C ARG A 364 -6.36 -12.06 -19.52
N VAL A 365 -6.95 -11.47 -20.55
CA VAL A 365 -8.30 -10.88 -20.48
C VAL A 365 -9.32 -11.99 -20.79
N GLU A 366 -10.05 -12.44 -19.76
CA GLU A 366 -11.02 -13.54 -19.86
C GLU A 366 -12.44 -13.02 -19.64
N PRO A 367 -13.28 -12.93 -20.69
CA PRO A 367 -14.69 -12.54 -20.58
C PRO A 367 -15.51 -13.46 -19.67
N GLY A 368 -15.12 -14.73 -19.53
CA GLY A 368 -15.71 -15.66 -18.56
C GLY A 368 -15.67 -15.21 -17.10
N LEU A 369 -14.74 -14.31 -16.75
CA LEU A 369 -14.61 -13.71 -15.41
C LEU A 369 -15.47 -12.44 -15.22
N PHE A 370 -16.20 -11.98 -16.24
CA PHE A 370 -17.10 -10.83 -16.11
C PHE A 370 -18.23 -11.11 -15.10
N GLU A 371 -18.71 -10.07 -14.41
CA GLU A 371 -19.80 -10.16 -13.43
C GLU A 371 -21.12 -10.70 -14.02
N TRP A 372 -22.09 -10.96 -13.14
CA TRP A 372 -23.39 -11.46 -13.56
C TRP A 372 -24.06 -10.47 -14.52
N THR A 373 -24.27 -10.88 -15.77
CA THR A 373 -24.74 -9.98 -16.84
C THR A 373 -26.13 -9.40 -16.60
N LYS A 374 -26.92 -9.96 -15.67
CA LYS A 374 -28.17 -9.37 -15.18
C LYS A 374 -28.00 -8.01 -14.49
N TRP A 375 -26.79 -7.66 -14.06
CA TRP A 375 -26.47 -6.34 -13.51
C TRP A 375 -26.07 -5.30 -14.57
N VAL A 376 -25.91 -5.71 -15.83
CA VAL A 376 -25.64 -4.78 -16.94
C VAL A 376 -26.95 -4.06 -17.32
N PRO A 377 -26.96 -2.72 -17.36
CA PRO A 377 -28.15 -1.97 -17.80
C PRO A 377 -28.33 -2.06 -19.32
N GLY A 378 -29.52 -2.44 -19.76
CA GLY A 378 -29.93 -2.47 -21.17
C GLY A 378 -29.80 -3.83 -21.84
N ASN A 379 -29.90 -3.84 -23.18
CA ASN A 379 -30.01 -5.06 -24.00
C ASN A 379 -28.70 -5.44 -24.71
N SER A 380 -27.56 -4.98 -24.20
CA SER A 380 -26.24 -5.23 -24.80
C SER A 380 -25.15 -5.29 -23.73
N LEU A 381 -24.13 -6.11 -23.95
CA LEU A 381 -22.93 -6.13 -23.11
C LEU A 381 -22.17 -4.79 -23.21
N PRO A 382 -21.36 -4.41 -22.20
CA PRO A 382 -20.52 -3.23 -22.26
C PRO A 382 -19.54 -3.28 -23.45
N ALA A 383 -19.28 -2.14 -24.08
CA ALA A 383 -18.25 -2.00 -25.10
C ALA A 383 -16.86 -2.06 -24.45
N TRP A 384 -16.31 -3.26 -24.30
CA TRP A 384 -14.96 -3.48 -23.77
C TRP A 384 -13.89 -3.06 -24.78
N ILE A 385 -12.81 -2.46 -24.27
CA ILE A 385 -11.64 -2.09 -25.06
C ILE A 385 -10.90 -3.39 -25.43
N PRO A 386 -10.53 -3.61 -26.71
CA PRO A 386 -9.88 -4.84 -27.13
C PRO A 386 -8.44 -4.95 -26.55
N PRO A 387 -7.90 -6.18 -26.38
CA PRO A 387 -6.55 -6.40 -25.84
C PRO A 387 -5.43 -5.62 -26.53
N LEU A 388 -5.55 -5.39 -27.84
CA LEU A 388 -4.57 -4.62 -28.62
C LEU A 388 -4.50 -3.15 -28.18
N ASP A 389 -5.66 -2.52 -27.97
CA ASP A 389 -5.75 -1.12 -27.55
C ASP A 389 -5.38 -0.96 -26.07
N LEU A 390 -5.68 -1.95 -25.23
CA LEU A 390 -5.21 -2.00 -23.84
C LEU A 390 -3.68 -2.08 -23.77
N ALA A 391 -3.05 -2.91 -24.62
CA ALA A 391 -1.60 -2.97 -24.74
C ALA A 391 -1.00 -1.66 -25.26
N ALA A 392 -1.63 -1.01 -26.25
CA ALA A 392 -1.24 0.32 -26.73
C ALA A 392 -1.34 1.40 -25.64
N ALA A 393 -2.32 1.29 -24.74
CA ALA A 393 -2.47 2.12 -23.54
C ALA A 393 -1.44 1.81 -22.42
N SER A 394 -0.39 1.04 -22.71
CA SER A 394 0.67 0.62 -21.77
C SER A 394 0.18 -0.22 -20.58
N LEU A 395 -1.01 -0.81 -20.66
CA LEU A 395 -1.45 -1.85 -19.73
C LEU A 395 -0.85 -3.18 -20.19
N SER A 396 -0.22 -3.93 -19.29
CA SER A 396 0.58 -5.14 -19.60
C SER A 396 -0.25 -6.35 -20.06
N VAL A 397 -1.09 -6.21 -21.08
CA VAL A 397 -2.05 -7.21 -21.55
C VAL A 397 -1.41 -8.22 -22.52
N ASP A 398 -1.85 -9.48 -22.44
CA ASP A 398 -1.50 -10.52 -23.40
C ASP A 398 -2.39 -10.41 -24.65
N THR A 399 -1.82 -9.98 -25.78
CA THR A 399 -2.54 -9.90 -27.07
C THR A 399 -2.63 -11.25 -27.80
N THR A 400 -1.92 -12.27 -27.32
CA THR A 400 -1.90 -13.63 -27.89
C THR A 400 -2.86 -14.59 -27.18
N TYR A 401 -3.29 -14.24 -25.96
CA TYR A 401 -4.24 -15.02 -25.18
C TYR A 401 -5.56 -15.23 -25.92
N ARG A 402 -6.04 -16.48 -25.93
CA ARG A 402 -7.35 -16.86 -26.48
C ARG A 402 -8.29 -17.16 -25.33
N PRO A 403 -9.37 -16.39 -25.11
CA PRO A 403 -10.27 -16.62 -23.99
C PRO A 403 -11.02 -17.94 -24.13
N HIS A 404 -11.23 -18.61 -23.00
CA HIS A 404 -12.02 -19.84 -22.92
C HIS A 404 -13.49 -19.53 -23.24
N LEU A 405 -14.02 -18.43 -22.67
CA LEU A 405 -15.34 -17.90 -23.01
C LEU A 405 -15.20 -16.61 -23.83
N ALA A 406 -15.37 -16.72 -25.15
CA ALA A 406 -15.40 -15.55 -26.04
C ALA A 406 -16.59 -14.61 -25.71
N VAL A 407 -16.40 -13.30 -25.92
CA VAL A 407 -17.39 -12.24 -25.65
C VAL A 407 -18.77 -12.54 -26.25
N ASN A 408 -18.82 -13.09 -27.46
CA ASN A 408 -20.07 -13.44 -28.15
C ASN A 408 -20.83 -14.64 -27.55
N LYS A 409 -20.23 -15.38 -26.62
CA LYS A 409 -20.86 -16.48 -25.87
C LYS A 409 -21.44 -16.04 -24.52
N LEU A 410 -21.16 -14.81 -24.06
CA LEU A 410 -21.79 -14.26 -22.87
C LEU A 410 -23.25 -13.92 -23.18
N GLY A 411 -24.18 -14.59 -22.50
CA GLY A 411 -25.61 -14.29 -22.59
C GLY A 411 -25.91 -12.90 -22.03
N ILE A 412 -26.83 -12.18 -22.66
CA ILE A 412 -27.35 -10.91 -22.13
C ILE A 412 -28.41 -11.25 -21.06
N SER A 413 -28.26 -10.70 -19.86
CA SER A 413 -29.16 -10.97 -18.72
C SER A 413 -29.32 -12.48 -18.40
N GLU A 414 -28.20 -13.20 -18.28
CA GLU A 414 -28.18 -14.64 -17.97
C GLU A 414 -28.82 -15.00 -16.61
N SER A 415 -29.17 -16.27 -16.41
CA SER A 415 -29.67 -16.77 -15.11
C SER A 415 -28.56 -16.82 -14.05
N TYR A 416 -28.93 -16.87 -12.77
CA TYR A 416 -27.94 -16.99 -11.69
C TYR A 416 -27.14 -18.30 -11.79
N GLU A 417 -27.83 -19.38 -12.13
CA GLU A 417 -27.29 -20.72 -12.32
C GLU A 417 -26.31 -20.75 -13.51
N THR A 418 -26.64 -20.02 -14.58
CA THR A 418 -25.77 -19.85 -15.76
C THR A 418 -24.50 -19.09 -15.38
N TYR A 419 -24.64 -17.99 -14.63
CA TYR A 419 -23.50 -17.20 -14.14
C TYR A 419 -22.53 -18.05 -13.30
N ILE A 420 -23.05 -18.72 -12.26
CA ILE A 420 -22.24 -19.56 -11.37
C ILE A 420 -21.59 -20.71 -12.17
N SER A 421 -22.36 -21.40 -13.02
CA SER A 421 -21.85 -22.51 -13.83
C SER A 421 -20.73 -22.07 -14.80
N ARG A 422 -20.82 -20.89 -15.43
CA ARG A 422 -19.73 -20.39 -16.29
C ARG A 422 -18.51 -19.95 -15.48
N SER A 423 -18.69 -19.33 -14.31
CA SER A 423 -17.56 -18.95 -13.45
C SER A 423 -16.79 -20.16 -12.95
N PHE A 424 -17.48 -21.23 -12.56
CA PHE A 424 -16.85 -22.50 -12.22
C PHE A 424 -16.12 -23.14 -13.41
N GLN A 425 -16.79 -23.25 -14.58
CA GLN A 425 -16.19 -23.85 -15.77
C GLN A 425 -14.92 -23.12 -16.21
N VAL A 426 -14.97 -21.79 -16.28
CA VAL A 426 -13.83 -20.94 -16.68
C VAL A 426 -12.69 -21.03 -15.66
N THR A 427 -13.00 -21.06 -14.36
CA THR A 427 -11.97 -21.23 -13.32
C THR A 427 -11.29 -22.59 -13.44
N LYS A 428 -12.06 -23.66 -13.71
CA LYS A 428 -11.52 -25.01 -13.95
C LYS A 428 -10.67 -25.09 -15.22
N GLU A 429 -11.06 -24.40 -16.28
CA GLU A 429 -10.30 -24.31 -17.53
C GLU A 429 -8.96 -23.58 -17.32
N ILE A 430 -8.98 -22.42 -16.64
CA ILE A 430 -7.79 -21.66 -16.23
C ILE A 430 -6.83 -22.55 -15.41
N LEU A 431 -7.35 -23.24 -14.38
CA LEU A 431 -6.57 -24.16 -13.56
C LEU A 431 -5.96 -25.29 -14.39
N SER A 432 -6.72 -25.87 -15.33
CA SER A 432 -6.22 -26.94 -16.20
C SER A 432 -5.12 -26.47 -17.16
N GLU A 433 -5.19 -25.24 -17.66
CA GLU A 433 -4.18 -24.64 -18.54
C GLU A 433 -2.87 -24.31 -17.79
N CYS A 434 -3.00 -24.00 -16.50
CA CYS A 434 -1.90 -23.58 -15.63
C CYS A 434 -1.25 -24.73 -14.84
N LYS A 435 -1.90 -25.90 -14.69
CA LYS A 435 -1.48 -27.00 -13.80
C LYS A 435 -0.04 -27.53 -14.03
N ALA A 436 0.53 -27.30 -15.22
CA ALA A 436 1.92 -27.65 -15.55
C ALA A 436 2.86 -26.43 -15.74
N LYS A 437 2.39 -25.21 -15.46
CA LYS A 437 3.06 -23.94 -15.80
C LYS A 437 3.22 -22.98 -14.60
N GLY A 438 2.86 -23.39 -13.39
CA GLY A 438 3.03 -22.60 -12.17
C GLY A 438 1.90 -22.79 -11.16
N ASN A 439 2.22 -22.62 -9.88
CA ASN A 439 1.33 -23.02 -8.77
C ASN A 439 0.28 -21.95 -8.41
N ASN A 440 0.62 -20.67 -8.56
CA ASN A 440 -0.21 -19.56 -8.08
C ASN A 440 -0.78 -18.75 -9.24
N ILE A 441 -2.11 -18.59 -9.25
CA ILE A 441 -2.85 -17.84 -10.26
C ILE A 441 -3.58 -16.67 -9.58
N LEU A 442 -3.43 -15.46 -10.11
CA LEU A 442 -4.17 -14.29 -9.63
C LEU A 442 -5.36 -14.00 -10.56
N ILE A 443 -6.56 -13.94 -9.99
CA ILE A 443 -7.81 -13.57 -10.70
C ILE A 443 -8.25 -12.18 -10.23
N VAL A 444 -8.22 -11.20 -11.14
CA VAL A 444 -8.65 -9.82 -10.86
C VAL A 444 -9.98 -9.54 -11.57
N ALA A 445 -11.09 -9.63 -10.83
CA ALA A 445 -12.43 -9.58 -11.40
C ALA A 445 -13.37 -8.68 -10.57
N HIS A 446 -14.46 -9.23 -10.03
CA HIS A 446 -15.53 -8.48 -9.36
C HIS A 446 -15.79 -9.07 -7.96
N ALA A 447 -16.51 -8.35 -7.10
CA ALA A 447 -16.93 -8.85 -5.79
C ALA A 447 -17.67 -10.21 -5.89
N SER A 448 -18.50 -10.40 -6.93
CA SER A 448 -19.19 -11.67 -7.18
C SER A 448 -18.28 -12.83 -7.57
N SER A 449 -17.07 -12.55 -8.06
CA SER A 449 -16.11 -13.56 -8.50
C SER A 449 -15.49 -14.33 -7.34
N LEU A 450 -15.38 -13.74 -6.14
CA LEU A 450 -14.76 -14.40 -4.98
C LEU A 450 -15.47 -15.71 -4.64
N GLU A 451 -16.82 -15.71 -4.60
CA GLU A 451 -17.61 -16.92 -4.38
C GLU A 451 -17.90 -17.68 -5.68
N ALA A 452 -18.23 -16.99 -6.78
CA ALA A 452 -18.62 -17.66 -8.03
C ALA A 452 -17.50 -18.52 -8.66
N CYS A 453 -16.23 -18.16 -8.43
CA CYS A 453 -15.08 -18.94 -8.90
C CYS A 453 -14.66 -20.05 -7.92
N THR A 454 -14.96 -19.92 -6.61
CA THR A 454 -14.43 -20.82 -5.57
C THR A 454 -15.47 -21.79 -4.99
N CYS A 455 -16.76 -21.47 -5.01
CA CYS A 455 -17.81 -22.26 -4.34
C CYS A 455 -17.87 -23.71 -4.87
N GLN A 456 -18.13 -23.87 -6.17
CA GLN A 456 -18.20 -25.20 -6.78
C GLN A 456 -16.82 -25.88 -6.91
N LEU A 457 -15.73 -25.11 -6.88
CA LEU A 457 -14.36 -25.63 -6.88
C LEU A 457 -14.06 -26.40 -5.58
N GLN A 458 -14.58 -25.93 -4.45
CA GLN A 458 -14.55 -26.59 -3.14
C GLN A 458 -15.57 -27.75 -3.02
N GLY A 459 -16.31 -28.08 -4.08
CA GLY A 459 -17.40 -29.06 -4.03
C GLY A 459 -18.65 -28.59 -3.28
N LEU A 460 -18.77 -27.29 -2.96
CA LEU A 460 -19.93 -26.73 -2.27
C LEU A 460 -21.09 -26.46 -3.22
N SER A 461 -22.31 -26.55 -2.71
CA SER A 461 -23.51 -26.13 -3.43
C SER A 461 -23.63 -24.60 -3.43
N PRO A 462 -23.91 -23.96 -4.58
CA PRO A 462 -24.14 -22.52 -4.65
C PRO A 462 -25.26 -22.06 -3.71
N GLN A 463 -25.09 -20.88 -3.11
CA GLN A 463 -26.15 -20.22 -2.35
C GLN A 463 -27.36 -19.89 -3.24
N ASN A 464 -28.49 -19.52 -2.64
CA ASN A 464 -29.56 -18.94 -3.44
C ASN A 464 -29.19 -17.52 -3.90
N SER A 465 -29.76 -17.08 -5.02
CA SER A 465 -29.42 -15.79 -5.65
C SER A 465 -29.67 -14.55 -4.79
N LYS A 466 -30.53 -14.62 -3.74
CA LYS A 466 -30.76 -13.48 -2.84
C LYS A 466 -29.61 -13.35 -1.84
N ASP A 467 -29.24 -14.44 -1.19
CA ASP A 467 -28.18 -14.43 -0.18
C ASP A 467 -26.81 -14.18 -0.83
N PHE A 468 -26.57 -14.73 -2.02
CA PHE A 468 -25.43 -14.37 -2.86
C PHE A 468 -25.31 -12.84 -3.08
N VAL A 469 -26.40 -12.17 -3.48
CA VAL A 469 -26.40 -10.71 -3.68
C VAL A 469 -26.13 -9.94 -2.38
N GLN A 470 -26.57 -10.44 -1.22
CA GLN A 470 -26.27 -9.81 0.08
C GLN A 470 -24.83 -10.04 0.52
N MET A 471 -24.24 -11.20 0.21
CA MET A 471 -22.82 -11.49 0.42
C MET A 471 -21.97 -10.52 -0.42
N VAL A 472 -22.23 -10.45 -1.74
CA VAL A 472 -21.44 -9.64 -2.69
C VAL A 472 -21.36 -8.16 -2.28
N ARG A 473 -22.42 -7.61 -1.68
CA ARG A 473 -22.46 -6.22 -1.19
C ARG A 473 -21.54 -5.93 0.01
N LYS A 474 -21.04 -6.96 0.70
CA LYS A 474 -20.13 -6.84 1.85
C LYS A 474 -18.66 -6.85 1.45
N ILE A 475 -18.33 -7.24 0.22
CA ILE A 475 -16.94 -7.33 -0.24
C ILE A 475 -16.43 -5.92 -0.60
N PRO A 476 -15.35 -5.43 0.03
CA PRO A 476 -14.77 -4.12 -0.27
C PRO A 476 -13.97 -4.13 -1.58
N TYR A 477 -13.57 -2.95 -2.05
CA TYR A 477 -12.55 -2.86 -3.10
C TYR A 477 -11.25 -3.52 -2.65
N LEU A 478 -10.61 -4.27 -3.56
CA LEU A 478 -9.45 -5.11 -3.26
C LEU A 478 -9.70 -6.18 -2.17
N GLY A 479 -10.96 -6.54 -1.91
CA GLY A 479 -11.30 -7.74 -1.15
C GLY A 479 -10.66 -8.97 -1.79
N PHE A 480 -9.95 -9.74 -0.98
CA PHE A 480 -9.05 -10.81 -1.42
C PHE A 480 -9.39 -12.11 -0.68
N CYS A 481 -9.38 -13.24 -1.39
CA CYS A 481 -9.51 -14.59 -0.81
C CYS A 481 -8.45 -15.51 -1.43
N CYS A 482 -7.92 -16.45 -0.64
CA CYS A 482 -7.07 -17.52 -1.16
C CYS A 482 -7.88 -18.81 -1.26
N CYS A 483 -7.62 -19.63 -2.28
CA CYS A 483 -8.15 -20.98 -2.40
C CYS A 483 -7.02 -21.90 -2.84
N GLU A 484 -6.78 -22.98 -2.09
CA GLU A 484 -5.63 -23.88 -2.26
C GLU A 484 -6.08 -25.32 -2.57
N GLU A 485 -5.29 -26.05 -3.37
CA GLU A 485 -5.47 -27.49 -3.63
C GLU A 485 -4.73 -28.29 -2.55
N LEU A 486 -5.45 -29.05 -1.73
CA LEU A 486 -4.87 -29.94 -0.73
C LEU A 486 -4.17 -31.12 -1.40
N GLY A 487 -2.83 -31.19 -1.25
CA GLY A 487 -1.98 -32.14 -1.98
C GLY A 487 -2.35 -33.62 -1.83
N ASP A 488 -2.88 -34.02 -0.67
CA ASP A 488 -3.22 -35.41 -0.35
C ASP A 488 -4.60 -35.85 -0.89
N THR A 489 -5.50 -34.91 -1.22
CA THR A 489 -6.89 -35.20 -1.58
C THR A 489 -7.33 -34.61 -2.92
N GLY A 490 -6.60 -33.63 -3.46
CA GLY A 490 -7.01 -32.86 -4.64
C GLY A 490 -8.25 -32.00 -4.41
N LEU A 491 -8.70 -31.85 -3.16
CA LEU A 491 -9.81 -30.98 -2.78
C LEU A 491 -9.32 -29.55 -2.67
N TRP A 492 -10.15 -28.62 -3.12
CA TRP A 492 -9.89 -27.19 -2.95
C TRP A 492 -10.57 -26.69 -1.68
N GLN A 493 -9.92 -25.79 -0.94
CA GLN A 493 -10.47 -25.12 0.24
C GLN A 493 -10.11 -23.63 0.24
N LEU A 494 -10.96 -22.78 0.83
CA LEU A 494 -10.59 -21.39 1.12
C LEU A 494 -9.63 -21.35 2.32
N THR A 495 -8.58 -20.55 2.21
CA THR A 495 -7.61 -20.28 3.29
C THR A 495 -7.31 -18.79 3.42
N ASP A 496 -6.64 -18.42 4.51
CA ASP A 496 -6.26 -17.04 4.78
C ASP A 496 -5.34 -16.49 3.66
N PRO A 497 -5.64 -15.29 3.12
CA PRO A 497 -4.76 -14.64 2.15
C PRO A 497 -3.31 -14.47 2.66
N PRO A 498 -2.31 -14.54 1.77
CA PRO A 498 -0.91 -14.30 2.13
C PRO A 498 -0.58 -12.81 2.33
N ILE A 499 -1.60 -11.96 2.49
CA ILE A 499 -1.50 -10.50 2.68
C ILE A 499 -2.63 -10.01 3.60
N LEU A 500 -2.37 -8.92 4.32
CA LEU A 500 -3.37 -8.30 5.19
C LEU A 500 -4.49 -7.59 4.38
N PRO A 501 -5.72 -7.53 4.90
CA PRO A 501 -6.84 -6.85 4.24
C PRO A 501 -6.65 -5.33 4.20
N LEU A 502 -7.24 -4.69 3.18
CA LEU A 502 -7.26 -3.23 3.02
C LEU A 502 -8.67 -2.68 3.26
N THR A 503 -8.81 -1.78 4.23
CA THR A 503 -10.09 -1.15 4.61
C THR A 503 -10.00 0.37 4.50
N HIS A 504 -11.01 1.01 3.91
CA HIS A 504 -11.13 2.47 3.86
C HIS A 504 -12.60 2.92 3.78
N GLY A 505 -12.89 4.14 4.24
CA GLY A 505 -14.25 4.72 4.20
C GLY A 505 -14.67 5.22 2.80
N PRO A 506 -15.98 5.48 2.60
CA PRO A 506 -16.52 6.07 1.37
C PRO A 506 -16.37 7.60 1.32
N THR A 507 -16.40 8.15 0.11
CA THR A 507 -16.42 9.59 -0.17
C THR A 507 -17.74 9.97 -0.84
N GLY A 508 -18.55 10.81 -0.18
CA GLY A 508 -19.79 11.33 -0.76
C GLY A 508 -19.54 12.30 -1.91
N GLY A 509 -20.47 12.35 -2.86
CA GLY A 509 -20.47 13.40 -3.89
C GLY A 509 -20.96 14.72 -3.32
N PHE A 510 -20.13 15.77 -3.38
CA PHE A 510 -20.44 17.09 -2.85
C PHE A 510 -20.77 18.07 -3.98
N ASN A 511 -21.99 18.63 -3.97
CA ASN A 511 -22.40 19.68 -4.91
C ASN A 511 -22.37 21.04 -4.20
N TRP A 512 -21.25 21.74 -4.33
CA TRP A 512 -21.02 23.02 -3.67
C TRP A 512 -22.14 24.06 -3.89
N ARG A 513 -22.89 24.02 -5.00
CA ARG A 513 -24.03 24.92 -5.20
C ARG A 513 -25.24 24.53 -4.36
N GLU A 514 -25.62 23.25 -4.34
CA GLU A 514 -26.76 22.77 -3.56
C GLU A 514 -26.48 22.77 -2.04
N THR A 515 -25.19 22.75 -1.65
CA THR A 515 -24.77 22.71 -0.23
C THR A 515 -24.30 24.06 0.32
N LEU A 516 -23.82 25.00 -0.50
CA LEU A 516 -23.30 26.31 -0.05
C LEU A 516 -24.07 27.53 -0.58
N LEU A 517 -24.98 27.38 -1.55
CA LEU A 517 -25.78 28.48 -2.12
C LEU A 517 -27.29 28.24 -1.92
N GLN A 518 -27.71 27.85 -0.71
CA GLN A 518 -29.14 27.89 -0.35
C GLN A 518 -29.53 29.36 -0.13
N GLU A 519 -30.41 29.88 -0.99
CA GLU A 519 -31.17 31.13 -0.77
C GLU A 519 -32.31 30.90 0.24
#